data_AF-A0A6J4MHK9-F1
#
_entry.id   AF-A0A6J4MHK9-F1
#
_cell.length_a   1.000
_cell.length_b   1.000
_cell.length_c   1.000
_cell.angle_alpha   90.00
_cell.angle_beta   90.00
_cell.angle_gamma   90.00
#
_symmetry.space_group_name_H-M   'P 1'
#
loop_
_entity.id
_entity.type
_entity.pdbx_description
1 polymer ?
#
loop_
_entity_poly.entity_id
_entity_poly.type
_entity_poly.pdbx_seq_one_letter_code
_entity_poly.pdbx_strand_id
1 'polypeptide(L)'
;MATLVERMQGAAMLSVPTYEEVEHDHTATGQAAAVVAIAAVAQAIGSLGHGGLGIIAVLLGQLASWAVWAGVTYFVGTRLFRGTADWGELLRTLGFSQAPGVFYVLGFIPLVGGLVRAVVTLWVVVAGVVAVRQALDVTTGKAVATVLISLIPAAILMSLVGLLLPG
;
A
#
# COMPACT_ATOMS: atom_id res chain seq x y z
N MET A 1 10.37 11.23 -17.88
CA MET A 1 10.02 10.48 -16.65
C MET A 1 8.94 11.27 -15.94
N ALA A 2 7.86 10.62 -15.51
CA ALA A 2 6.84 11.28 -14.72
C ALA A 2 7.41 11.67 -13.34
N THR A 3 6.93 12.78 -12.80
CA THR A 3 7.22 13.23 -11.44
C THR A 3 6.53 12.32 -10.42
N LEU A 4 6.98 12.38 -9.16
CA LEU A 4 6.31 11.66 -8.06
C LEU A 4 4.82 11.99 -7.97
N VAL A 5 4.45 13.26 -8.14
CA VAL A 5 3.06 13.72 -8.06
C VAL A 5 2.21 13.14 -9.20
N GLU A 6 2.71 13.16 -10.43
CA GLU A 6 2.01 12.57 -11.58
C GLU A 6 1.81 11.06 -11.40
N ARG A 7 2.83 10.35 -10.90
CA ARG A 7 2.72 8.91 -10.58
C ARG A 7 1.72 8.65 -9.44
N MET A 8 1.70 9.48 -8.40
CA MET A 8 0.70 9.37 -7.33
C MET A 8 -0.72 9.63 -7.84
N GLN A 9 -0.91 10.64 -8.70
CA GLN A 9 -2.20 10.93 -9.31
C GLN A 9 -2.68 9.77 -10.18
N GLY A 10 -1.80 9.25 -11.05
CA GLY A 10 -2.11 8.09 -11.88
C GLY A 10 -2.47 6.85 -11.04
N ALA A 11 -1.69 6.55 -10.01
CA ALA A 11 -1.97 5.43 -9.11
C ALA A 11 -3.32 5.61 -8.38
N ALA A 12 -3.60 6.81 -7.87
CA ALA A 12 -4.90 7.10 -7.26
C ALA A 12 -6.06 6.99 -8.27
N MET A 13 -5.84 7.36 -9.53
CA MET A 13 -6.81 7.20 -10.62
C MET A 13 -6.87 5.77 -11.20
N LEU A 14 -6.18 4.79 -10.59
CA LEU A 14 -6.14 3.39 -11.02
C LEU A 14 -5.57 3.22 -12.45
N SER A 15 -4.67 4.11 -12.85
CA SER A 15 -4.03 4.12 -14.17
C SER A 15 -3.11 2.92 -14.35
N VAL A 16 -3.48 2.00 -15.24
CA VAL A 16 -2.65 0.85 -15.64
C VAL A 16 -1.27 1.30 -16.14
N PRO A 17 -1.15 2.28 -17.07
CA PRO A 17 0.16 2.74 -17.53
C PRO A 17 1.06 3.25 -16.41
N THR A 18 0.49 3.82 -15.34
CA THR A 18 1.26 4.30 -14.19
C THR A 18 1.81 3.15 -13.37
N TYR A 19 1.03 2.07 -13.17
CA TYR A 19 1.51 0.88 -12.48
C TYR A 19 2.58 0.16 -13.28
N GLU A 20 2.39 -0.01 -14.59
CA GLU A 20 3.41 -0.57 -15.49
C GLU A 20 4.69 0.29 -15.49
N GLU A 21 4.58 1.63 -15.51
CA GLU A 21 5.75 2.52 -15.45
C GLU A 21 6.57 2.30 -14.17
N VAL A 22 5.91 2.35 -13.01
CA VAL A 22 6.62 2.20 -11.72
C VAL A 22 7.08 0.77 -11.47
N GLU A 23 6.48 -0.21 -12.14
CA GLU A 23 6.87 -1.62 -12.17
C GLU A 23 8.19 -1.87 -12.93
N HIS A 24 8.46 -1.11 -13.98
CA HIS A 24 9.71 -1.27 -14.75
C HIS A 24 10.83 -0.33 -14.25
N ASP A 25 10.49 0.69 -13.47
CA ASP A 25 11.46 1.65 -12.94
C ASP A 25 12.07 1.18 -11.60
N HIS A 26 13.24 0.54 -11.67
CA HIS A 26 13.98 0.10 -10.48
C HIS A 26 14.39 1.25 -9.52
N THR A 27 14.37 2.51 -9.97
CA THR A 27 14.64 3.67 -9.12
C THR A 27 13.41 4.13 -8.33
N ALA A 28 12.21 3.61 -8.66
CA ALA A 28 10.95 4.00 -8.04
C ALA A 28 10.73 3.43 -6.64
N THR A 29 11.58 2.54 -6.13
CA THR A 29 11.44 1.97 -4.77
C THR A 29 11.48 3.05 -3.68
N GLY A 30 12.38 4.02 -3.80
CA GLY A 30 12.44 5.16 -2.87
C GLY A 30 11.20 6.05 -2.96
N GLN A 31 10.65 6.21 -4.17
CA GLN A 31 9.40 6.94 -4.40
C GLN A 31 8.21 6.21 -3.77
N ALA A 32 8.12 4.90 -3.94
CA ALA A 32 7.08 4.06 -3.35
C ALA A 32 7.10 4.15 -1.81
N ALA A 33 8.28 4.10 -1.19
CA ALA A 33 8.44 4.32 0.25
C ALA A 33 7.98 5.73 0.67
N ALA A 34 8.25 6.76 -0.14
CA ALA A 34 7.76 8.10 0.10
C ALA A 34 6.22 8.18 0.04
N VAL A 35 5.58 7.52 -0.93
CA VAL A 35 4.10 7.45 -1.02
C VAL A 35 3.52 6.79 0.23
N VAL A 36 4.09 5.67 0.68
CA VAL A 36 3.67 4.97 1.90
C VAL A 36 3.82 5.87 3.13
N ALA A 37 4.96 6.57 3.25
CA ALA A 37 5.21 7.49 4.34
C ALA A 37 4.23 8.67 4.36
N ILE A 38 3.94 9.26 3.19
CA ILE A 38 2.93 10.33 3.06
C ILE A 38 1.56 9.84 3.51
N ALA A 39 1.13 8.65 3.06
CA ALA A 39 -0.15 8.07 3.47
C ALA A 39 -0.19 7.79 4.98
N ALA A 40 0.91 7.32 5.58
CA ALA A 40 1.01 7.09 7.01
C ALA A 40 0.89 8.39 7.82
N VAL A 41 1.56 9.47 7.38
CA VAL A 41 1.44 10.79 8.00
C VAL A 41 0.01 11.34 7.87
N ALA A 42 -0.60 11.22 6.69
CA ALA A 42 -1.98 11.62 6.47
C ALA A 42 -2.95 10.87 7.41
N GLN A 43 -2.75 9.57 7.59
CA GLN A 43 -3.53 8.76 8.52
C GLN A 43 -3.31 9.16 10.00
N ALA A 44 -2.07 9.47 10.39
CA ALA A 44 -1.75 9.93 11.73
C ALA A 44 -2.41 11.27 12.05
N ILE A 45 -2.42 12.21 11.11
CA ILE A 45 -3.11 13.51 11.23
C ILE A 45 -4.63 13.31 11.31
N GLY A 46 -5.19 12.51 10.39
CA GLY A 46 -6.62 12.27 10.31
C GLY A 46 -7.21 11.49 11.48
N SER A 47 -6.38 10.87 12.33
CA SER A 47 -6.84 10.13 13.51
C SER A 47 -6.96 10.97 14.79
N LEU A 48 -6.64 12.28 14.76
CA LEU A 48 -6.75 13.20 15.91
C LEU A 48 -6.26 12.58 17.23
N GLY A 49 -4.98 12.25 17.37
CA GLY A 49 -4.55 11.66 18.65
C GLY A 49 -3.10 11.22 18.83
N HIS A 50 -2.23 11.28 17.83
CA HIS A 50 -0.84 10.88 17.99
C HIS A 50 0.05 12.10 18.27
N GLY A 51 0.64 12.18 19.46
CA GLY A 51 1.76 13.10 19.73
C GLY A 51 2.97 12.78 18.83
N GLY A 52 3.98 13.64 18.79
CA GLY A 52 5.10 13.52 17.84
C GLY A 52 5.79 12.14 17.81
N LEU A 53 5.96 11.49 18.97
CA LEU A 53 6.53 10.14 19.06
C LEU A 53 5.61 9.05 18.48
N GLY A 54 4.28 9.20 18.60
CA GLY A 54 3.32 8.27 18.01
C GLY A 54 3.32 8.31 16.49
N ILE A 55 3.58 9.48 15.89
CA ILE A 55 3.67 9.63 14.43
C ILE A 55 4.86 8.83 13.87
N ILE A 56 6.01 8.87 14.56
CA ILE A 56 7.20 8.12 14.14
C ILE A 56 6.94 6.61 14.21
N ALA A 57 6.34 6.14 15.31
CA ALA A 57 5.97 4.72 15.45
C ALA A 57 4.98 4.27 14.35
N VAL A 58 3.97 5.08 14.05
CA VAL A 58 3.01 4.80 12.97
C VAL A 58 3.69 4.75 11.60
N LEU A 59 4.60 5.68 11.31
CA LEU A 59 5.33 5.72 10.05
C LEU A 59 6.22 4.49 9.87
N LEU A 60 7.00 4.12 10.88
CA LEU A 60 7.85 2.93 10.84
C LEU A 60 7.02 1.64 10.73
N GLY A 61 5.94 1.56 11.51
CA GLY A 61 4.99 0.46 11.46
C GLY A 61 4.35 0.30 10.08
N GLN A 62 3.97 1.40 9.42
CA GLN A 62 3.37 1.37 8.08
C GLN A 62 4.38 0.98 7.00
N LEU A 63 5.63 1.46 7.07
CA LEU A 63 6.68 1.05 6.13
C LEU A 63 7.00 -0.45 6.28
N ALA A 64 7.10 -0.95 7.51
CA ALA A 64 7.30 -2.37 7.77
C ALA A 64 6.10 -3.21 7.28
N SER A 65 4.87 -2.77 7.60
CA SER A 65 3.62 -3.41 7.17
C SER A 65 3.52 -3.52 5.66
N TRP A 66 3.85 -2.46 4.94
CA TRP A 66 3.90 -2.45 3.48
C TRP A 66 4.92 -3.44 2.93
N ALA A 67 6.16 -3.43 3.45
CA ALA A 67 7.20 -4.34 2.97
C ALA A 67 6.83 -5.81 3.19
N VAL A 68 6.27 -6.15 4.35
CA VAL A 68 5.76 -7.49 4.64
C VAL A 68 4.60 -7.86 3.74
N TRP A 69 3.63 -6.96 3.58
CA TRP A 69 2.48 -7.21 2.73
C TRP A 69 2.90 -7.44 1.28
N ALA A 70 3.86 -6.67 0.75
CA ALA A 70 4.46 -6.92 -0.56
C ALA A 70 5.12 -8.29 -0.66
N GLY A 71 5.85 -8.71 0.39
CA GLY A 71 6.48 -10.04 0.45
C GLY A 71 5.47 -11.20 0.47
N VAL A 72 4.43 -11.07 1.29
CA VAL A 72 3.34 -12.07 1.36
C VAL A 72 2.57 -12.12 0.03
N THR A 73 2.24 -10.96 -0.53
CA THR A 73 1.53 -10.86 -1.82
C THR A 73 2.35 -11.47 -2.95
N TYR A 74 3.66 -11.24 -2.96
CA TYR A 74 4.60 -11.89 -3.88
C TYR A 74 4.56 -13.41 -3.75
N PHE A 75 4.69 -13.92 -2.53
CA PHE A 75 4.68 -15.36 -2.30
C PHE A 75 3.35 -16.00 -2.71
N VAL A 76 2.22 -15.41 -2.32
CA VAL A 76 0.88 -15.91 -2.69
C VAL A 76 0.67 -15.84 -4.20
N GLY A 77 0.97 -14.70 -4.82
CA GLY A 77 0.74 -14.47 -6.25
C GLY A 77 1.56 -15.39 -7.15
N THR A 78 2.85 -15.53 -6.86
CA THR A 78 3.76 -16.37 -7.66
C THR A 78 3.52 -17.86 -7.42
N ARG A 79 3.28 -18.29 -6.17
CA ARG A 79 3.13 -19.72 -5.85
C ARG A 79 1.74 -20.28 -6.10
N LEU A 80 0.69 -19.55 -5.71
CA LEU A 80 -0.69 -20.04 -5.80
C LEU A 80 -1.30 -19.74 -7.16
N PHE A 81 -1.02 -18.55 -7.72
CA PHE A 81 -1.67 -18.06 -8.93
C PHE A 81 -0.77 -18.07 -10.18
N ARG A 82 0.50 -18.47 -10.02
CA ARG A 82 1.53 -18.57 -11.07
C ARG A 82 1.79 -17.24 -11.78
N GLY A 83 1.69 -16.13 -11.05
CA GLY A 83 2.12 -14.83 -11.55
C GLY A 83 3.64 -14.78 -11.73
N THR A 84 4.10 -13.91 -12.62
CA THR A 84 5.51 -13.66 -12.90
C THR A 84 5.85 -12.28 -12.39
N ALA A 85 6.66 -12.22 -11.33
CA ALA A 85 7.12 -10.98 -10.73
C ALA A 85 8.41 -11.23 -9.96
N ASP A 86 9.13 -10.17 -9.63
CA ASP A 86 10.03 -10.10 -8.50
C ASP A 86 9.40 -9.36 -7.31
N TRP A 87 10.02 -9.47 -6.14
CA TRP A 87 9.51 -8.81 -4.95
C TRP A 87 9.57 -7.27 -5.07
N GLY A 88 10.54 -6.72 -5.81
CA GLY A 88 10.71 -5.29 -6.02
C GLY A 88 9.60 -4.67 -6.87
N GLU A 89 9.12 -5.38 -7.89
CA GLU A 89 7.97 -5.00 -8.72
C GLU A 89 6.70 -4.82 -7.88
N LEU A 90 6.41 -5.82 -7.04
CA LEU A 90 5.28 -5.73 -6.11
C LEU A 90 5.49 -4.68 -5.02
N LEU A 91 6.70 -4.55 -4.48
CA LEU A 91 7.01 -3.52 -3.49
C LEU A 91 6.70 -2.12 -4.06
N ARG A 92 7.22 -1.81 -5.26
CA ARG A 92 7.03 -0.52 -5.95
C ARG A 92 5.56 -0.25 -6.24
N THR A 93 4.89 -1.16 -6.96
CA THR A 93 3.48 -0.98 -7.37
C THR A 93 2.54 -0.89 -6.17
N LEU A 94 2.70 -1.74 -5.15
CA LEU A 94 1.90 -1.67 -3.92
C LEU A 94 2.18 -0.40 -3.12
N GLY A 95 3.42 0.12 -3.12
CA GLY A 95 3.71 1.39 -2.45
C GLY A 95 2.98 2.55 -3.13
N PHE A 96 2.95 2.58 -4.46
CA PHE A 96 2.14 3.55 -5.20
C PHE A 96 0.63 3.35 -5.03
N SER A 97 0.17 2.12 -4.78
CA SER A 97 -1.25 1.85 -4.47
C SER A 97 -1.73 2.53 -3.17
N GLN A 98 -0.81 2.97 -2.31
CA GLN A 98 -1.13 3.76 -1.12
C GLN A 98 -1.44 5.24 -1.43
N ALA A 99 -1.29 5.71 -2.68
CA ALA A 99 -1.51 7.11 -3.04
C ALA A 99 -2.89 7.69 -2.65
N PRO A 100 -4.02 6.97 -2.78
CA PRO A 100 -5.30 7.44 -2.24
C PRO A 100 -5.27 7.71 -0.74
N GLY A 101 -4.36 7.06 0.00
CA GLY A 101 -4.18 7.22 1.43
C GLY A 101 -3.84 8.65 1.88
N VAL A 102 -3.41 9.53 0.96
CA VAL A 102 -3.30 10.98 1.24
C VAL A 102 -4.61 11.55 1.79
N PHE A 103 -5.77 11.06 1.31
CA PHE A 103 -7.08 11.53 1.74
C PHE A 103 -7.46 11.07 3.16
N TYR A 104 -6.69 10.18 3.80
CA TYR A 104 -6.89 9.86 5.21
C TYR A 104 -6.74 11.10 6.11
N VAL A 105 -6.03 12.13 5.66
CA VAL A 105 -5.96 13.42 6.37
C VAL A 105 -7.34 13.99 6.65
N LEU A 106 -8.33 13.79 5.77
CA LEU A 106 -9.70 14.26 5.96
C LEU A 106 -10.48 13.48 7.04
N GLY A 107 -9.88 12.44 7.61
CA GLY A 107 -10.45 11.62 8.68
C GLY A 107 -10.72 12.37 9.99
N PHE A 108 -10.11 13.55 10.18
CA PHE A 108 -10.31 14.36 11.40
C PHE A 108 -11.69 15.00 11.47
N ILE A 109 -12.41 15.10 10.34
CA ILE A 109 -13.66 15.86 10.29
C ILE A 109 -14.73 15.12 11.14
N PRO A 110 -15.33 15.77 12.14
CA PRO A 110 -16.40 15.17 12.94
C PRO A 110 -17.55 14.67 12.06
N LEU A 111 -18.23 13.60 12.49
CA LEU A 111 -19.36 12.93 11.81
C LEU A 111 -19.03 12.24 10.48
N VAL A 112 -18.22 12.83 9.61
CA VAL A 112 -17.89 12.27 8.28
C VAL A 112 -16.54 11.55 8.22
N GLY A 113 -15.64 11.78 9.18
CA GLY A 113 -14.28 11.23 9.16
C GLY A 113 -14.22 9.70 9.22
N GLY A 114 -15.24 9.04 9.81
CA GLY A 114 -15.38 7.58 9.75
C GLY A 114 -15.68 7.09 8.33
N LEU A 115 -16.61 7.77 7.65
CA LEU A 115 -16.97 7.46 6.26
C LEU A 115 -15.80 7.71 5.30
N VAL A 116 -15.09 8.83 5.47
CA VAL A 116 -13.88 9.15 4.69
C VAL A 116 -12.87 8.00 4.80
N ARG A 117 -12.56 7.56 6.03
CA ARG A 117 -11.62 6.46 6.26
C ARG A 117 -12.08 5.18 5.55
N ALA A 118 -13.34 4.81 5.68
CA ALA A 118 -13.87 3.62 5.00
C ALA A 118 -13.74 3.69 3.47
N VAL A 119 -14.09 4.83 2.87
CA VAL A 119 -14.00 5.04 1.41
C VAL A 119 -12.54 4.99 0.94
N VAL A 120 -11.64 5.68 1.64
CA VAL A 120 -10.21 5.70 1.29
C VAL A 120 -9.59 4.32 1.46
N THR A 121 -9.96 3.56 2.50
CA THR A 121 -9.51 2.17 2.67
C THR A 121 -9.96 1.29 1.51
N LEU A 122 -11.21 1.37 1.10
CA LEU A 122 -11.69 0.62 -0.06
C LEU A 122 -10.93 1.04 -1.34
N TRP A 123 -10.69 2.33 -1.52
CA TRP A 123 -9.94 2.84 -2.66
C TRP A 123 -8.52 2.30 -2.70
N VAL A 124 -7.80 2.32 -1.56
CA VAL A 124 -6.46 1.73 -1.45
C VAL A 124 -6.48 0.23 -1.76
N VAL A 125 -7.49 -0.52 -1.32
CA VAL A 125 -7.61 -1.95 -1.65
C VAL A 125 -7.83 -2.15 -3.15
N VAL A 126 -8.69 -1.36 -3.80
CA VAL A 126 -8.91 -1.43 -5.26
C VAL A 126 -7.63 -1.06 -6.02
N ALA A 127 -6.92 -0.02 -5.59
CA ALA A 127 -5.62 0.36 -6.12
C ALA A 127 -4.61 -0.78 -5.97
N GLY A 128 -4.60 -1.46 -4.82
CA GLY A 128 -3.78 -2.63 -4.55
C GLY A 128 -4.09 -3.78 -5.51
N VAL A 129 -5.36 -4.03 -5.85
CA VAL A 129 -5.73 -5.04 -6.85
C VAL A 129 -5.17 -4.70 -8.23
N VAL A 130 -5.23 -3.43 -8.65
CA VAL A 130 -4.68 -3.01 -9.95
C VAL A 130 -3.16 -3.13 -9.97
N ALA A 131 -2.49 -2.71 -8.89
CA ALA A 131 -1.05 -2.84 -8.68
C ALA A 131 -0.59 -4.31 -8.78
N VAL A 132 -1.25 -5.20 -8.03
CA VAL A 132 -0.96 -6.64 -8.02
C VAL A 132 -1.23 -7.27 -9.38
N ARG A 133 -2.27 -6.82 -10.08
CA ARG A 133 -2.59 -7.33 -11.42
C ARG A 133 -1.46 -7.02 -12.41
N GLN A 134 -0.93 -5.80 -12.39
CA GLN A 134 0.15 -5.41 -13.29
C GLN A 134 1.43 -6.13 -12.88
N ALA A 135 1.82 -6.00 -11.62
CA ALA A 135 3.09 -6.54 -11.13
C ALA A 135 3.22 -8.07 -11.24
N LEU A 136 2.12 -8.84 -11.21
CA LEU A 136 2.15 -10.30 -11.32
C LEU A 136 1.82 -10.81 -12.73
N ASP A 137 1.43 -9.95 -13.67
CA ASP A 137 0.88 -10.34 -14.98
C ASP A 137 -0.26 -11.37 -14.91
N VAL A 138 -1.22 -11.14 -14.00
CA VAL A 138 -2.36 -12.06 -13.80
C VAL A 138 -3.69 -11.44 -14.21
N THR A 139 -4.71 -12.28 -14.35
CA THR A 139 -6.09 -11.80 -14.54
C THR A 139 -6.60 -11.06 -13.30
N THR A 140 -7.57 -10.16 -13.48
CA THR A 140 -8.18 -9.43 -12.35
C THR A 140 -8.71 -10.35 -11.26
N GLY A 141 -9.34 -11.47 -11.62
CA GLY A 141 -9.85 -12.44 -10.64
C GLY A 141 -8.75 -13.07 -9.78
N LYS A 142 -7.60 -13.40 -10.39
CA LYS A 142 -6.42 -13.88 -9.66
C LYS A 142 -5.82 -12.77 -8.79
N ALA A 143 -5.74 -11.54 -9.29
CA ALA A 143 -5.23 -10.41 -8.51
C ALA A 143 -6.09 -10.15 -7.25
N VAL A 144 -7.42 -10.13 -7.40
CA VAL A 144 -8.35 -10.02 -6.26
C VAL A 144 -8.13 -11.16 -5.27
N ALA A 145 -8.06 -12.41 -5.75
CA ALA A 145 -7.82 -13.56 -4.89
C ALA A 145 -6.47 -13.47 -4.16
N THR A 146 -5.40 -13.04 -4.84
CA THR A 146 -4.08 -12.78 -4.23
C THR A 146 -4.19 -11.75 -3.12
N VAL A 147 -4.81 -10.59 -3.38
CA VAL A 147 -4.97 -9.54 -2.36
C VAL A 147 -5.73 -10.10 -1.15
N LEU A 148 -6.88 -10.73 -1.34
CA LEU A 148 -7.69 -11.25 -0.23
C LEU A 148 -6.96 -12.34 0.58
N ILE A 149 -6.28 -13.27 -0.09
CA ILE A 149 -5.53 -14.35 0.59
C ILE A 149 -4.30 -13.80 1.31
N SER A 150 -3.66 -12.75 0.78
CA SER A 150 -2.47 -12.14 1.39
C SER A 150 -2.77 -11.43 2.72
N LEU A 151 -4.01 -11.00 2.96
CA LEU A 151 -4.37 -10.22 4.16
C LEU A 151 -4.11 -11.00 5.45
N ILE A 152 -4.53 -12.26 5.52
CA ILE A 152 -4.45 -13.05 6.76
C ILE A 152 -2.99 -13.35 7.13
N PRO A 153 -2.14 -13.90 6.25
CA PRO A 153 -0.73 -14.14 6.60
C PRO A 153 0.04 -12.85 6.88
N ALA A 154 -0.26 -11.76 6.16
CA ALA A 154 0.37 -10.47 6.43
C ALA A 154 0.00 -9.92 7.81
N ALA A 155 -1.28 -10.03 8.21
CA ALA A 155 -1.74 -9.61 9.53
C ALA A 155 -1.12 -10.46 10.66
N ILE A 156 -1.01 -11.78 10.47
CA ILE A 156 -0.34 -12.68 11.43
C ILE A 156 1.13 -12.30 11.56
N LEU A 157 1.85 -12.17 10.45
CA LEU A 157 3.28 -11.84 10.46
C LEU A 157 3.54 -10.48 11.10
N MET A 158 2.71 -9.47 10.80
CA MET A 158 2.81 -8.16 11.44
C MET A 158 2.52 -8.20 12.94
N SER A 159 1.54 -9.00 13.37
CA SER A 159 1.25 -9.19 14.80
C SER A 159 2.43 -9.82 15.54
N LEU A 160 3.09 -10.80 14.93
CA LEU A 160 4.31 -11.42 15.49
C LEU A 160 5.48 -10.44 15.57
N VAL A 161 5.67 -9.59 14.55
CA VAL A 161 6.69 -8.52 14.58
C VAL A 161 6.39 -7.55 15.73
N GLY A 162 5.14 -7.15 15.92
CA GLY A 162 4.73 -6.28 17.01
C GLY A 162 5.01 -6.86 18.40
N LEU A 163 4.90 -8.18 18.57
CA LEU A 163 5.24 -8.86 19.84
C LEU A 163 6.75 -8.85 20.15
N LEU A 164 7.60 -8.70 19.14
CA LEU A 164 9.07 -8.70 19.27
C LEU A 164 9.64 -7.29 19.48
N LEU A 165 8.87 -6.24 19.22
CA LEU A 165 9.27 -4.85 19.42
C LEU A 165 8.88 -4.41 20.85
N PRO A 166 9.81 -3.95 21.69
CA PRO A 166 9.46 -3.37 22.97
C PRO A 166 8.63 -2.10 22.75
N GLY A 167 7.45 -2.05 23.37
CA GLY A 167 6.52 -0.91 23.31
C GLY A 167 6.96 0.27 24.17
#